data_AF-A0A7C1QGC1-F1
#
_entry.id   AF-A0A7C1QGC1-F1
#
_cell.length_a   1.000
_cell.length_b   1.000
_cell.length_c   1.000
_cell.angle_alpha   90.00
_cell.angle_beta   90.00
_cell.angle_gamma   90.00
#
_symmetry.space_group_name_H-M   'P 1'
#
loop_
_entity.id
_entity.type
_entity.pdbx_description
1 polymer ?
#
loop_
_entity_poly.entity_id
_entity_poly.type
_entity_poly.pdbx_seq_one_letter_code
_entity_poly.pdbx_strand_id
1 'polypeptide(L)'
;MVDDMDIAKKVKIKPIEEIAKKLGIETKHLEKYGMYKAKVSPEAILKGEGKKGKLIMVTAMTPTPAGEGKTTTSIGLADALSGLGKKAAVALREPSLGPVFGMKGGATGGGYAQVAPREEINLHFTGDIHAVT
;
A
#
# COMPACT_ATOMS: atom_id res chain seq x y z
N MET A 1 18.88 3.63 15.13
CA MET A 1 17.71 3.08 14.42
C MET A 1 18.16 2.79 12.99
N VAL A 2 17.72 1.70 12.37
CA VAL A 2 18.08 1.40 10.97
C VAL A 2 17.32 2.35 10.06
N ASP A 3 17.96 2.87 9.00
CA ASP A 3 17.33 3.77 8.03
C ASP A 3 16.20 3.06 7.26
N ASP A 4 15.12 3.79 6.95
CA ASP A 4 13.95 3.23 6.27
C ASP A 4 14.28 2.67 4.88
N MET A 5 15.20 3.30 4.14
CA MET A 5 15.62 2.82 2.83
C MET A 5 16.44 1.53 2.94
N ASP A 6 17.25 1.40 3.99
CA ASP A 6 18.01 0.18 4.23
C ASP A 6 17.11 -0.99 4.59
N ILE A 7 16.02 -0.73 5.30
CA ILE A 7 14.97 -1.74 5.55
C ILE A 7 14.30 -2.11 4.23
N ALA A 8 13.85 -1.13 3.44
CA ALA A 8 13.14 -1.35 2.18
C ALA A 8 13.97 -2.18 1.18
N LYS A 9 15.27 -1.89 1.03
CA LYS A 9 16.19 -2.63 0.13
C LYS A 9 16.38 -4.09 0.52
N LYS A 10 16.18 -4.45 1.79
CA LYS A 10 16.34 -5.82 2.29
C LYS A 10 15.05 -6.65 2.18
N VAL A 11 13.92 -6.03 1.85
CA VAL A 11 12.64 -6.72 1.73
C VAL A 11 12.62 -7.62 0.51
N LYS A 12 12.32 -8.91 0.74
CA LYS A 12 11.99 -9.85 -0.34
C LYS A 12 10.53 -9.68 -0.73
N ILE A 13 10.29 -8.86 -1.76
CA ILE A 13 8.96 -8.60 -2.29
C ILE A 13 8.44 -9.86 -2.97
N LYS A 14 7.19 -10.24 -2.68
CA LYS A 14 6.53 -11.37 -3.31
C LYS A 14 5.85 -10.93 -4.61
N PRO A 15 5.75 -11.81 -5.62
CA PRO A 15 4.97 -11.54 -6.82
C PRO A 15 3.53 -11.09 -6.47
N ILE A 16 3.01 -10.12 -7.21
CA ILE A 16 1.68 -9.54 -6.92
C ILE A 16 0.57 -10.59 -6.98
N GLU A 17 0.74 -11.63 -7.79
CA GLU A 17 -0.19 -12.76 -7.91
C GLU A 17 -0.33 -13.54 -6.59
N GLU A 18 0.76 -13.70 -5.83
CA GLU A 18 0.69 -14.33 -4.50
C GLU A 18 -0.12 -13.48 -3.52
N ILE A 19 0.00 -12.16 -3.61
CA ILE A 19 -0.75 -11.21 -2.77
C ILE A 19 -2.23 -11.23 -3.15
N ALA A 20 -2.54 -11.18 -4.44
CA ALA A 20 -3.89 -11.26 -4.97
C ALA A 20 -4.61 -12.55 -4.54
N LYS A 21 -3.89 -13.69 -4.60
CA LYS A 21 -4.42 -15.00 -4.17
C LYS A 21 -4.84 -15.00 -2.69
N LYS A 22 -4.11 -14.32 -1.80
CA LYS A 22 -4.49 -14.20 -0.37
C LYS A 22 -5.82 -13.46 -0.19
N LEU A 23 -6.10 -12.52 -1.09
CA LEU A 23 -7.35 -11.75 -1.11
C LEU A 23 -8.47 -12.45 -1.90
N GLY A 24 -8.20 -13.62 -2.49
CA GLY A 24 -9.17 -14.34 -3.31
C GLY A 24 -9.40 -13.73 -4.70
N ILE A 25 -8.46 -12.92 -5.19
CA ILE A 25 -8.51 -12.32 -6.53
C ILE A 25 -7.81 -13.27 -7.51
N GLU A 26 -8.52 -13.71 -8.54
CA GLU A 26 -7.97 -14.56 -9.60
C GLU A 26 -7.02 -13.76 -10.52
N THR A 27 -5.97 -14.42 -11.02
CA THR A 27 -4.96 -13.80 -11.90
C THR A 27 -5.55 -13.17 -13.16
N LYS A 28 -6.65 -13.74 -13.70
CA LYS A 28 -7.34 -13.19 -14.88
C LYS A 28 -7.89 -11.77 -14.67
N HIS A 29 -8.04 -11.35 -13.42
CA HIS A 29 -8.51 -10.02 -13.04
C HIS A 29 -7.37 -9.06 -12.70
N LEU A 30 -6.12 -9.45 -12.91
CA LEU A 30 -4.95 -8.62 -12.67
C LEU A 30 -4.38 -8.10 -13.98
N GLU A 31 -4.38 -6.78 -14.13
CA GLU A 31 -3.59 -6.09 -15.15
C GLU A 31 -2.24 -5.71 -14.54
N LYS A 32 -1.20 -6.48 -14.86
CA LYS A 32 0.11 -6.39 -14.20
C LYS A 32 0.96 -5.23 -14.72
N TYR A 33 1.56 -4.50 -13.79
CA TYR A 33 2.56 -3.46 -14.02
C TYR A 33 3.91 -3.94 -13.46
N GLY A 34 4.59 -4.78 -14.24
CA GLY A 34 5.75 -5.54 -13.78
C GLY A 34 5.36 -6.69 -12.85
N MET A 35 6.30 -7.15 -12.01
CA MET A 35 6.10 -8.35 -11.17
C MET A 35 5.37 -8.09 -9.85
N TYR A 36 5.40 -6.85 -9.35
CA TYR A 36 5.02 -6.52 -7.97
C TYR A 36 3.83 -5.56 -7.85
N LYS A 37 3.21 -5.17 -8.97
CA LYS A 37 2.08 -4.24 -9.01
C LYS A 37 1.06 -4.71 -10.04
N ALA A 38 -0.21 -4.45 -9.77
CA ALA A 38 -1.28 -4.71 -10.72
C ALA A 38 -2.47 -3.79 -10.44
N LYS A 39 -3.22 -3.46 -11.47
CA LYS A 39 -4.60 -2.99 -11.33
C LYS A 39 -5.52 -4.19 -11.24
N VAL A 40 -6.60 -4.05 -10.46
CA VAL A 40 -7.64 -5.07 -10.31
C VAL A 40 -8.82 -4.66 -11.18
N SER A 41 -9.28 -5.55 -12.07
CA SER A 41 -10.39 -5.23 -12.95
C SER A 41 -11.69 -5.04 -12.16
N PRO A 42 -12.58 -4.10 -12.56
CA PRO A 42 -13.86 -3.89 -11.89
C PRO A 42 -14.73 -5.15 -11.82
N GLU A 43 -14.61 -6.06 -12.79
CA GLU A 43 -15.33 -7.33 -12.82
C GLU A 43 -15.08 -8.21 -11.58
N ALA A 44 -13.86 -8.16 -11.01
CA ALA A 44 -13.55 -8.86 -9.77
C ALA A 44 -14.30 -8.28 -8.57
N ILE A 45 -14.64 -7.00 -8.63
CA ILE A 45 -15.34 -6.26 -7.57
C ILE A 45 -16.86 -6.42 -7.74
N LEU A 46 -17.35 -6.31 -8.98
CA LEU A 46 -18.78 -6.28 -9.31
C LEU A 46 -19.46 -7.66 -9.20
N LYS A 47 -18.70 -8.76 -9.29
CA LYS A 47 -19.22 -10.12 -9.03
C LYS A 47 -19.35 -10.45 -7.55
N GLY A 48 -18.84 -9.60 -6.66
CA GLY A 48 -18.80 -9.85 -5.23
C GLY A 48 -20.14 -9.63 -4.55
N GLU A 49 -21.03 -10.62 -4.55
CA GLU A 49 -22.14 -10.73 -3.58
C GLU A 49 -21.63 -11.15 -2.16
N GLY A 50 -20.35 -10.91 -1.88
CA GLY A 50 -19.69 -11.28 -0.64
C GLY A 50 -20.14 -10.41 0.54
N LYS A 51 -20.12 -10.99 1.75
CA LYS A 51 -20.35 -10.21 2.98
C LYS A 51 -19.35 -9.07 3.09
N LYS A 52 -19.85 -7.85 3.31
CA LYS A 52 -19.00 -6.69 3.60
C LYS A 52 -18.12 -6.97 4.82
N GLY A 53 -16.83 -6.68 4.69
CA GLY A 53 -15.87 -6.75 5.79
C GLY A 53 -16.10 -5.68 6.85
N LYS A 54 -15.26 -5.67 7.89
CA LYS A 54 -15.23 -4.58 8.88
C LYS A 54 -14.39 -3.43 8.33
N LEU A 55 -14.93 -2.21 8.39
CA LEU A 55 -14.20 -0.99 8.03
C LEU A 55 -13.57 -0.39 9.30
N ILE A 56 -12.25 -0.23 9.29
CA ILE A 56 -11.50 0.43 10.36
C ILE A 56 -10.88 1.70 9.80
N MET A 57 -11.27 2.85 10.33
CA MET A 57 -10.73 4.15 9.94
C MET A 57 -9.61 4.56 10.89
N VAL A 58 -8.42 4.79 10.36
CA VAL A 58 -7.29 5.32 11.13
C VAL A 58 -7.20 6.83 10.93
N THR A 59 -7.26 7.56 12.04
CA THR A 59 -7.12 9.02 12.08
C THR A 59 -5.98 9.44 13.00
N ALA A 60 -5.65 10.72 13.02
CA ALA A 60 -4.64 11.31 13.89
C ALA A 60 -5.13 12.65 14.44
N MET A 61 -4.44 13.16 15.47
CA MET A 61 -4.60 14.53 15.94
C MET A 61 -4.12 15.53 14.87
N THR A 62 -4.31 16.82 15.14
CA THR A 62 -3.77 17.91 14.32
C THR A 62 -2.26 17.72 14.08
N PRO A 63 -1.77 17.80 12.82
CA PRO A 63 -0.36 17.58 12.54
C PRO A 63 0.57 18.53 13.27
N THR A 64 1.71 18.01 13.70
CA THR A 64 2.79 18.69 14.40
C THR A 64 4.11 18.44 13.67
N PRO A 65 5.15 19.28 13.89
CA PRO A 65 6.47 19.05 13.29
C PRO A 65 7.11 17.70 13.67
N ALA A 66 6.70 17.10 14.79
CA ALA A 66 7.21 15.79 15.23
C ALA A 66 6.71 14.62 14.35
N GLY A 67 5.56 14.79 13.70
CA GLY A 67 4.91 13.77 12.91
C GLY A 67 4.15 12.73 13.74
N GLU A 68 2.99 12.31 13.23
CA GLU A 68 2.03 11.48 13.99
C GLU A 68 2.08 10.00 13.63
N GLY A 69 2.85 9.64 12.59
CA GLY A 69 3.03 8.24 12.17
C GLY A 69 1.75 7.57 11.65
N LYS A 70 0.72 8.33 11.23
CA LYS A 70 -0.60 7.79 10.82
C LYS A 70 -0.49 6.64 9.82
N THR A 71 0.29 6.81 8.76
CA THR A 71 0.44 5.78 7.71
C THR A 71 1.15 4.54 8.24
N THR A 72 2.21 4.72 9.03
CA THR A 72 2.95 3.63 9.69
C THR A 72 2.01 2.81 10.57
N THR A 73 1.17 3.48 11.37
CA THR A 73 0.16 2.83 12.21
C THR A 73 -0.88 2.07 11.39
N SER A 74 -1.36 2.64 10.28
CA SER A 74 -2.32 1.95 9.39
C SER A 74 -1.75 0.65 8.80
N ILE A 75 -0.50 0.68 8.35
CA ILE A 75 0.19 -0.51 7.79
C ILE A 75 0.43 -1.53 8.89
N GLY A 76 1.01 -1.11 10.02
CA GLY A 76 1.30 -1.99 11.15
C GLY A 76 0.05 -2.64 11.75
N LEU A 77 -1.09 -1.94 11.76
CA LEU A 77 -2.37 -2.51 12.18
C LEU A 77 -2.83 -3.62 11.23
N ALA A 78 -2.72 -3.43 9.91
CA ALA A 78 -3.09 -4.45 8.93
C ALA A 78 -2.16 -5.67 8.99
N ASP A 79 -0.86 -5.45 9.22
CA ASP A 79 0.12 -6.51 9.44
C ASP A 79 -0.19 -7.30 10.72
N ALA A 80 -0.49 -6.62 11.82
CA ALA A 80 -0.85 -7.25 13.09
C ALA A 80 -2.14 -8.09 12.98
N LEU A 81 -3.18 -7.56 12.34
CA LEU A 81 -4.41 -8.30 12.08
C LEU A 81 -4.16 -9.56 11.23
N SER A 82 -3.31 -9.43 10.21
CA SER A 82 -2.91 -10.56 9.37
C SER A 82 -2.10 -11.60 10.16
N GLY A 83 -1.20 -11.16 11.05
CA GLY A 83 -0.44 -12.02 11.97
C GLY A 83 -1.33 -12.77 12.97
N LEU A 84 -2.48 -12.19 13.34
CA LEU A 84 -3.53 -12.84 14.15
C LEU A 84 -4.47 -13.74 13.33
N GLY A 85 -4.16 -14.01 12.06
CA GLY A 85 -4.95 -14.87 11.18
C GLY A 85 -6.23 -14.23 10.63
N LYS A 86 -6.38 -12.90 10.72
CA LYS A 86 -7.50 -12.20 10.08
C LYS A 86 -7.14 -11.85 8.63
N LYS A 87 -8.12 -11.94 7.73
CA LYS A 87 -7.97 -11.42 6.37
C LYS A 87 -8.10 -9.89 6.40
N ALA A 88 -6.97 -9.20 6.42
CA ALA A 88 -6.91 -7.73 6.46
C ALA A 88 -6.21 -7.17 5.21
N ALA A 89 -6.64 -5.99 4.79
CA ALA A 89 -6.01 -5.20 3.74
C ALA A 89 -5.99 -3.74 4.17
N VAL A 90 -4.96 -3.00 3.74
CA VAL A 90 -4.85 -1.56 3.98
C VAL A 90 -5.08 -0.81 2.68
N ALA A 91 -5.92 0.23 2.72
CA ALA A 91 -6.13 1.14 1.60
C ALA A 91 -5.46 2.48 1.93
N LEU A 92 -4.56 2.92 1.06
CA LEU A 92 -3.77 4.15 1.23
C LEU A 92 -3.92 5.05 -0.01
N ARG A 93 -3.49 6.30 0.11
CA ARG A 93 -3.47 7.26 -1.00
C ARG A 93 -2.11 7.18 -1.70
N GLU A 94 -2.12 7.29 -3.02
CA GLU A 94 -0.91 7.51 -3.82
C GLU A 94 -0.31 8.89 -3.46
N PRO A 95 1.01 8.99 -3.17
CA PRO A 95 1.66 10.26 -2.97
C PRO A 95 1.76 11.05 -4.28
N SER A 96 1.75 12.39 -4.19
CA SER A 96 2.06 13.21 -5.36
C SER A 96 3.56 13.16 -5.68
N LEU A 97 3.87 13.31 -6.97
CA LEU A 97 5.24 13.28 -7.48
C LEU A 97 6.06 14.52 -7.05
N GLY A 98 5.44 15.69 -6.97
CA GLY A 98 6.14 16.96 -6.68
C GLY A 98 6.94 16.97 -5.36
N PRO A 99 6.34 16.59 -4.21
CA PRO A 99 7.02 16.55 -2.93
C PRO A 99 8.22 15.60 -2.86
N VAL A 100 8.30 14.58 -3.72
CA VAL A 100 9.39 13.61 -3.76
C VAL A 100 10.70 14.24 -4.24
N PHE A 101 10.63 15.26 -5.09
CA PHE A 101 11.78 16.06 -5.50
C PHE A 101 12.09 17.23 -4.55
N GLY A 102 11.32 17.36 -3.47
CA GLY A 102 11.51 18.36 -2.41
C GLY A 102 11.99 17.73 -1.10
N MET A 103 11.49 18.25 0.04
CA MET A 103 11.94 17.85 1.38
C MET A 103 11.12 16.72 2.05
N LYS A 104 10.01 16.25 1.47
CA LYS A 104 9.13 15.28 2.15
C LYS A 104 9.42 13.84 1.72
N GLY A 105 9.89 13.02 2.68
CA GLY A 105 9.99 11.57 2.56
C GLY A 105 8.64 10.89 2.31
N GLY A 106 8.67 9.80 1.54
CA GLY A 106 7.52 9.16 0.90
C GLY A 106 6.41 8.65 1.81
N ALA A 107 5.19 8.61 1.27
CA ALA A 107 3.95 8.28 1.97
C ALA A 107 3.70 6.77 2.16
N THR A 108 4.75 5.94 2.12
CA THR A 108 4.64 4.48 2.14
C THR A 108 4.82 3.86 3.53
N GLY A 109 4.73 4.65 4.61
CA GLY A 109 5.00 4.20 5.97
C GLY A 109 6.45 4.43 6.40
N GLY A 110 6.90 3.72 7.44
CA GLY A 110 8.26 3.84 7.99
C GLY A 110 8.62 2.68 8.92
N GLY A 111 9.91 2.52 9.21
CA GLY A 111 10.45 1.39 9.96
C GLY A 111 10.15 0.06 9.30
N TYR A 112 9.62 -0.91 10.06
CA TYR A 112 9.22 -2.22 9.53
C TYR A 112 7.79 -2.26 8.97
N ALA A 113 7.04 -1.17 9.09
CA ALA A 113 5.67 -1.04 8.58
C ALA A 113 5.68 -0.15 7.34
N GLN A 114 6.03 -0.74 6.20
CA GLN A 114 6.16 -0.07 4.91
C GLN A 114 5.41 -0.81 3.79
N VAL A 115 4.94 -0.06 2.79
CA VAL A 115 4.47 -0.61 1.51
C VAL A 115 5.59 -0.58 0.48
N ALA A 116 5.76 -1.68 -0.26
CA ALA A 116 6.76 -1.85 -1.31
C ALA A 116 6.09 -2.23 -2.65
N PRO A 117 6.70 -1.90 -3.82
CA PRO A 117 7.99 -1.23 -4.00
C PRO A 117 7.90 0.29 -3.83
N ARG A 118 8.68 0.86 -2.90
CA ARG A 118 8.58 2.26 -2.46
C ARG A 118 8.95 3.24 -3.56
N GLU A 119 10.00 2.94 -4.31
CA GLU A 119 10.54 3.79 -5.37
C GLU A 119 9.51 3.99 -6.48
N GLU A 120 8.83 2.90 -6.86
CA GLU A 120 7.80 2.96 -7.90
C GLU A 120 6.55 3.72 -7.42
N ILE A 121 6.13 3.51 -6.16
CA ILE A 121 4.98 4.22 -5.56
C ILE A 121 5.23 5.74 -5.49
N ASN A 122 6.46 6.16 -5.20
CA ASN A 122 6.80 7.58 -5.09
C ASN A 122 7.03 8.27 -6.44
N LEU A 123 7.10 7.52 -7.54
CA LEU A 123 7.36 8.08 -8.87
C LEU A 123 6.11 8.00 -9.75
N HIS A 124 6.17 7.23 -10.84
CA HIS A 124 5.09 7.18 -11.82
C HIS A 124 4.04 6.11 -11.48
N PHE A 125 4.32 5.25 -10.51
CA PHE A 125 3.48 4.15 -10.06
C PHE A 125 2.78 3.41 -11.22
N THR A 126 1.45 3.48 -11.32
CA THR A 126 0.66 2.91 -12.42
C THR A 126 0.14 3.96 -13.41
N GLY A 127 0.58 5.21 -13.28
CA GLY A 127 0.25 6.32 -14.16
C GLY A 127 -1.05 7.07 -13.83
N ASP A 128 -1.63 6.83 -12.66
CA ASP A 128 -2.96 7.34 -12.30
C ASP A 128 -2.98 8.87 -12.24
N ILE A 129 -1.94 9.47 -11.65
CA ILE A 129 -1.81 10.94 -11.60
C ILE A 129 -1.63 11.54 -13.01
N HIS A 130 -0.91 10.86 -13.90
CA HIS A 130 -0.74 11.33 -15.29
C HIS A 130 -2.06 11.29 -16.05
N ALA A 131 -2.90 10.28 -15.81
CA ALA A 131 -4.21 10.17 -16.47
C ALA A 131 -5.23 11.23 -15.99
N VAL A 132 -5.03 11.78 -14.79
CA VAL A 132 -5.87 12.86 -14.23
C VAL A 132 -5.44 14.25 -14.73
N THR A 133 -4.18 14.40 -15.16
CA THR A 133 -3.57 15.67 -15.59
C THR A 133 -3.83 15.91 -17.08
#